data_AF-A0A183HL20-F1
#
_entry.id   AF-A0A183HL20-F1
#
_cell.length_a   1.000
_cell.length_b   1.000
_cell.length_c   1.000
_cell.angle_alpha   90.00
_cell.angle_beta   90.00
_cell.angle_gamma   90.00
#
_symmetry.space_group_name_H-M   'P 1'
#
loop_
_entity.id
_entity.type
_entity.pdbx_description
1 polymer ?
#
loop_
_entity_poly.entity_id
_entity_poly.type
_entity_poly.pdbx_seq_one_letter_code
_entity_poly.pdbx_strand_id
1 'polypeptide(L)'
;MVLSHVSVDGNSPAGLAPPPAIPVPQFDANAALAQIATFNQQIADSEANLRAQFESIELQKEAQLAIAIEKAEADKIASICEQVALDVEPLSKMLDQLSGHCSKDVISNSKKWIFEKCTTDRLREAILMYLLYRVKEPRATEQFKLHILYLINDWAHHCQRKKLDAIRQMLSRYVPQLYAFTAQGVKEAIVNEKLEKLIGVWEGHKYFDDGCYKQLRNPLLLYQNWKNAQQAEYAKKAAEIHAQLLATYKGYEQQHQEFALHCRTQIALLQQ
;
A
#
# COMPACT_ATOMS: atom_id res chain seq x y z
N MET A 1 100.74 13.43 -35.25
CA MET A 1 101.61 13.91 -34.14
C MET A 1 101.68 15.42 -34.25
N VAL A 2 101.82 16.10 -33.11
CA VAL A 2 102.02 17.56 -32.92
C VAL A 2 100.77 18.35 -32.50
N LEU A 3 100.93 18.86 -31.28
CA LEU A 3 100.16 19.86 -30.53
C LEU A 3 100.15 21.25 -31.20
N SER A 4 99.14 22.06 -30.85
CA SER A 4 99.20 23.54 -30.78
C SER A 4 97.77 24.05 -30.51
N HIS A 5 97.47 25.15 -29.82
CA HIS A 5 98.19 26.04 -28.93
C HIS A 5 97.11 26.81 -28.15
N VAL A 6 97.50 27.33 -26.98
CA VAL A 6 96.77 28.18 -26.03
C VAL A 6 96.39 29.57 -26.59
N SER A 7 95.36 30.19 -25.99
CA SER A 7 95.09 31.63 -25.74
C SER A 7 93.85 32.24 -26.42
N VAL A 8 93.08 33.19 -25.88
CA VAL A 8 92.84 33.82 -24.55
C VAL A 8 91.71 34.86 -24.80
N ASP A 9 90.94 35.16 -23.75
CA ASP A 9 90.09 36.33 -23.48
C ASP A 9 88.71 36.56 -24.14
N GLY A 10 87.76 36.88 -23.26
CA GLY A 10 86.45 37.43 -23.55
C GLY A 10 85.54 37.54 -22.31
N ASN A 11 85.98 38.24 -21.25
CA ASN A 11 85.17 38.52 -20.06
C ASN A 11 84.23 39.73 -20.29
N SER A 12 82.93 39.48 -20.41
CA SER A 12 81.85 40.50 -20.40
C SER A 12 81.15 40.53 -19.02
N PRO A 13 80.76 41.69 -18.50
CA PRO A 13 80.28 41.81 -17.12
C PRO A 13 78.84 41.30 -16.96
N ALA A 14 78.61 40.58 -15.87
CA ALA A 14 77.32 40.04 -15.45
C ALA A 14 76.27 41.16 -15.22
N GLY A 15 75.16 41.08 -15.95
CA GLY A 15 73.94 41.84 -15.64
C GLY A 15 73.27 41.26 -14.40
N LEU A 16 73.04 42.11 -13.39
CA LEU A 16 72.23 41.79 -12.21
C LEU A 16 70.77 41.59 -12.63
N ALA A 17 70.28 40.35 -12.50
CA ALA A 17 68.85 40.07 -12.60
C ALA A 17 68.11 40.58 -11.34
N PRO A 18 66.92 41.20 -11.46
CA PRO A 18 66.15 41.61 -10.30
C PRO A 18 65.55 40.38 -9.58
N PRO A 19 65.31 40.47 -8.26
CA PRO A 19 64.83 39.33 -7.46
C PRO A 19 63.39 38.95 -7.85
N PRO A 20 63.01 37.66 -7.72
CA PRO A 20 61.67 37.19 -8.05
C PRO A 20 60.64 37.79 -7.09
N ALA A 21 59.57 38.35 -7.65
CA ALA A 21 58.44 38.85 -6.90
C ALA A 21 57.73 37.68 -6.19
N ILE A 22 57.57 37.79 -4.87
CA ILE A 22 56.79 36.85 -4.06
C ILE A 22 55.31 37.07 -4.40
N PRO A 23 54.53 36.02 -4.77
CA PRO A 23 53.11 36.17 -5.03
C PRO A 23 52.39 36.55 -3.73
N VAL A 24 51.71 37.69 -3.73
CA VAL A 24 50.79 38.09 -2.67
C VAL A 24 49.55 37.18 -2.79
N PRO A 25 49.03 36.56 -1.71
CA PRO A 25 47.81 35.76 -1.79
C PRO A 25 46.65 36.68 -2.18
N GLN A 26 46.17 36.57 -3.40
CA GLN A 26 45.05 37.35 -3.89
C GLN A 26 43.77 36.65 -3.42
N PHE A 27 43.01 37.33 -2.56
CA PHE A 27 41.69 36.87 -2.13
C PHE A 27 40.79 36.70 -3.36
N ASP A 28 40.41 35.46 -3.69
CA ASP A 28 39.59 35.16 -4.86
C ASP A 28 38.11 35.41 -4.54
N ALA A 29 37.69 36.66 -4.72
CA ALA A 29 36.31 37.09 -4.51
C ALA A 29 35.30 36.30 -5.37
N ASN A 30 35.71 35.79 -6.54
CA ASN A 30 34.83 34.97 -7.38
C ASN A 30 34.62 33.58 -6.79
N ALA A 31 35.67 32.99 -6.21
CA ALA A 31 35.54 31.72 -5.48
C ALA A 31 34.63 31.85 -4.25
N ALA A 32 34.76 32.94 -3.48
CA ALA A 32 33.89 33.21 -2.34
C ALA A 32 32.40 33.36 -2.75
N LEU A 33 32.13 34.10 -3.83
CA LEU A 33 30.76 34.26 -4.36
C LEU A 33 30.16 32.93 -4.85
N ALA A 34 30.95 32.09 -5.53
CA ALA A 34 30.49 30.77 -5.96
C ALA A 34 30.15 29.85 -4.77
N GLN A 35 30.93 29.95 -3.69
CA GLN A 35 30.71 29.16 -2.48
C GLN A 35 29.48 29.64 -1.69
N ILE A 36 29.25 30.96 -1.63
CA ILE A 36 28.00 31.55 -1.08
C ILE A 36 26.78 31.07 -1.87
N ALA A 37 26.84 31.09 -3.21
CA ALA A 37 25.77 30.60 -4.06
C ALA A 37 25.47 29.12 -3.80
N THR A 38 26.52 28.30 -3.60
CA THR A 38 26.41 26.88 -3.26
C THR A 38 25.68 26.68 -1.93
N PHE A 39 26.06 27.41 -0.87
CA PHE A 39 25.38 27.30 0.43
C PHE A 39 23.92 27.74 0.37
N ASN A 40 23.60 28.82 -0.36
CA ASN A 40 22.21 29.23 -0.55
C ASN A 40 21.38 28.18 -1.29
N GLN A 41 21.95 27.56 -2.33
CA GLN A 41 21.29 26.47 -3.05
C GLN A 41 21.03 25.28 -2.12
N GLN A 42 22.01 24.88 -1.31
CA GLN A 42 21.85 23.78 -0.36
C GLN A 42 20.74 24.04 0.67
N ILE A 43 20.61 25.29 1.16
CA ILE A 43 19.49 25.66 2.06
C ILE A 43 18.16 25.51 1.32
N ALA A 44 18.05 26.01 0.09
CA ALA A 44 16.83 25.92 -0.71
C ALA A 44 16.45 24.46 -1.00
N ASP A 45 17.42 23.61 -1.34
CA ASP A 45 17.20 22.18 -1.58
C ASP A 45 16.73 21.46 -0.30
N SER A 46 17.33 21.81 0.84
CA SER A 46 16.94 21.27 2.15
C SER A 46 15.51 21.68 2.54
N GLU A 47 15.14 22.93 2.29
CA GLU A 47 13.78 23.44 2.52
C GLU A 47 12.76 22.76 1.61
N ALA A 48 13.09 22.61 0.32
CA ALA A 48 12.25 21.89 -0.64
C ALA A 48 12.03 20.43 -0.22
N ASN A 49 13.08 19.75 0.27
CA ASN A 49 12.96 18.39 0.81
C ASN A 49 12.08 18.35 2.07
N LEU A 50 12.27 19.27 3.02
CA LEU A 50 11.44 19.35 4.22
C LEU A 50 9.96 19.53 3.87
N ARG A 51 9.66 20.40 2.91
CA ARG A 51 8.31 20.61 2.40
C ARG A 51 7.73 19.34 1.77
N ALA A 52 8.52 18.63 0.96
CA ALA A 52 8.10 17.36 0.37
C ALA A 52 7.78 16.30 1.44
N GLN A 53 8.56 16.25 2.53
CA GLN A 53 8.26 15.36 3.65
C GLN A 53 6.91 15.69 4.28
N PHE A 54 6.63 16.97 4.55
CA PHE A 54 5.35 17.41 5.10
C PHE A 54 4.17 17.05 4.19
N GLU A 55 4.28 17.35 2.90
CA GLU A 55 3.24 17.06 1.90
C GLU A 55 2.96 15.55 1.78
N SER A 56 3.95 14.70 2.07
CA SER A 56 3.81 13.24 2.01
C SER A 56 3.13 12.60 3.24
N ILE A 57 2.98 13.32 4.35
CA ILE A 57 2.51 12.75 5.63
C ILE A 57 1.15 12.06 5.49
N GLU A 58 0.19 12.71 4.83
CA GLU A 58 -1.17 12.16 4.69
C GLU A 58 -1.18 10.89 3.83
N LEU A 59 -0.44 10.90 2.73
CA LEU A 59 -0.29 9.72 1.86
C LEU A 59 0.39 8.56 2.61
N GLN A 60 1.45 8.85 3.37
CA GLN A 60 2.13 7.84 4.19
C GLN A 60 1.22 7.29 5.29
N LYS A 61 0.41 8.15 5.92
CA LYS A 61 -0.57 7.74 6.92
C LYS A 61 -1.58 6.76 6.31
N GLU A 62 -2.14 7.09 5.14
CA GLU A 62 -3.09 6.23 4.44
C GLU A 62 -2.47 4.88 4.07
N ALA A 63 -1.24 4.88 3.54
CA ALA A 63 -0.52 3.65 3.19
C ALA A 63 -0.22 2.77 4.41
N GLN A 64 0.31 3.35 5.49
CA GLN A 64 0.59 2.61 6.73
C GLN A 64 -0.69 2.09 7.40
N LEU A 65 -1.76 2.87 7.36
CA LEU A 65 -3.06 2.46 7.88
C LEU A 65 -3.65 1.29 7.07
N ALA A 66 -3.57 1.34 5.74
CA ALA A 66 -4.03 0.25 4.89
C ALA A 66 -3.32 -1.08 5.19
N ILE A 67 -1.99 -1.04 5.35
CA ILE A 67 -1.19 -2.21 5.73
C ILE A 67 -1.59 -2.73 7.12
N ALA A 68 -1.81 -1.83 8.08
CA ALA A 68 -2.21 -2.20 9.43
C ALA A 68 -3.60 -2.87 9.46
N ILE A 69 -4.55 -2.35 8.67
CA ILE A 69 -5.89 -2.92 8.51
C ILE A 69 -5.82 -4.31 7.87
N GLU A 70 -5.06 -4.46 6.78
CA GLU A 70 -4.89 -5.74 6.10
C GLU A 70 -4.34 -6.81 7.05
N LYS A 71 -3.28 -6.47 7.80
CA LYS A 71 -2.72 -7.36 8.80
C LYS A 71 -3.72 -7.72 9.90
N ALA A 72 -4.43 -6.73 10.44
CA ALA A 72 -5.39 -6.97 11.52
C ALA A 72 -6.57 -7.87 11.08
N GLU A 73 -7.07 -7.70 9.86
CA GLU A 73 -8.10 -8.57 9.29
C GLU A 73 -7.57 -10.00 9.05
N ALA A 74 -6.34 -10.14 8.53
CA ALA A 74 -5.70 -11.44 8.35
C ALA A 74 -5.51 -12.17 9.69
N ASP A 75 -4.98 -11.49 10.71
CA ASP A 75 -4.76 -12.05 12.05
C ASP A 75 -6.10 -12.45 12.70
N LYS A 76 -7.14 -11.63 12.54
CA LYS A 76 -8.50 -11.91 13.04
C LYS A 76 -9.07 -13.19 12.44
N ILE A 77 -8.96 -13.35 11.12
CA ILE A 77 -9.48 -14.53 10.42
C ILE A 77 -8.66 -15.78 10.75
N ALA A 78 -7.34 -15.66 10.83
CA ALA A 78 -6.47 -16.74 11.28
C ALA A 78 -6.86 -17.22 12.70
N SER A 79 -7.08 -16.28 13.63
CA SER A 79 -7.53 -16.59 14.99
C SER A 79 -8.90 -17.28 15.01
N ILE A 80 -9.87 -16.82 14.21
CA ILE A 80 -11.19 -17.47 14.11
C ILE A 80 -11.05 -18.92 13.63
N CYS A 81 -10.27 -19.15 12.57
CA CYS A 81 -10.04 -20.49 12.03
C CYS A 81 -9.34 -21.40 13.06
N GLU A 82 -8.34 -20.88 13.78
CA GLU A 82 -7.65 -21.62 14.84
C GLU A 82 -8.59 -22.01 15.99
N GLN A 83 -9.44 -21.08 16.45
CA GLN A 83 -10.40 -21.32 17.54
C GLN A 83 -11.40 -22.44 17.23
N VAL A 84 -11.72 -22.66 15.96
CA VAL A 84 -12.61 -23.75 15.51
C VAL A 84 -11.86 -24.94 14.92
N ALA A 85 -10.51 -24.94 14.97
CA ALA A 85 -9.64 -25.95 14.38
C ALA A 85 -9.92 -26.22 12.89
N LEU A 86 -10.20 -25.16 12.11
CA LEU A 86 -10.44 -25.22 10.67
C LEU A 86 -9.17 -24.88 9.89
N ASP A 87 -8.53 -25.89 9.30
CA ASP A 87 -7.47 -25.68 8.33
C ASP A 87 -8.07 -25.27 6.98
N VAL A 88 -7.92 -23.99 6.61
CA VAL A 88 -8.44 -23.42 5.36
C VAL A 88 -7.49 -23.56 4.16
N GLU A 89 -6.27 -24.05 4.36
CA GLU A 89 -5.24 -24.10 3.32
C GLU A 89 -5.67 -24.91 2.08
N PRO A 90 -6.31 -26.09 2.20
CA PRO A 90 -6.77 -26.83 1.03
C PRO A 90 -7.83 -26.08 0.23
N LEU A 91 -8.74 -25.37 0.92
CA LEU A 91 -9.73 -24.52 0.26
C LEU A 91 -9.04 -23.32 -0.39
N SER A 92 -8.08 -22.68 0.29
CA SER A 92 -7.34 -21.53 -0.23
C SER A 92 -6.74 -21.83 -1.61
N LYS A 93 -6.05 -22.97 -1.74
CA LYS A 93 -5.45 -23.43 -3.01
C LYS A 93 -6.47 -23.65 -4.12
N MET A 94 -7.68 -24.10 -3.78
CA MET A 94 -8.76 -24.22 -4.75
C MET A 94 -9.29 -22.83 -5.15
N LEU A 95 -9.49 -21.93 -4.20
CA LEU A 95 -9.96 -20.57 -4.49
C LEU A 95 -8.96 -19.79 -5.35
N ASP A 96 -7.66 -19.93 -5.12
CA ASP A 96 -6.63 -19.23 -5.90
C ASP A 96 -6.66 -19.58 -7.40
N GLN A 97 -7.14 -20.78 -7.75
CA GLN A 97 -7.36 -21.17 -9.16
C GLN A 97 -8.50 -20.38 -9.82
N LEU A 98 -9.43 -19.83 -9.03
CA LEU A 98 -10.54 -19.02 -9.53
C LEU A 98 -10.13 -17.59 -9.89
N SER A 99 -8.92 -17.14 -9.59
CA SER A 99 -8.48 -15.79 -9.94
C SER A 99 -8.31 -15.57 -11.45
N GLY A 100 -7.98 -16.62 -12.21
CA GLY A 100 -7.77 -16.55 -13.67
C GLY A 100 -8.99 -16.93 -14.50
N HIS A 101 -9.68 -18.01 -14.15
CA HIS A 101 -10.90 -18.44 -14.84
C HIS A 101 -11.89 -19.10 -13.88
N CYS A 102 -13.19 -19.02 -14.21
CA CYS A 102 -14.17 -19.84 -13.51
C CYS A 102 -13.98 -21.31 -13.91
N SER A 103 -13.92 -22.22 -12.95
CA SER A 103 -13.96 -23.65 -13.21
C SER A 103 -15.09 -24.29 -12.43
N LYS A 104 -16.00 -24.97 -13.15
CA LYS A 104 -17.11 -25.71 -12.54
C LYS A 104 -16.61 -26.78 -11.57
N ASP A 105 -15.49 -27.42 -11.90
CA ASP A 105 -14.89 -28.46 -11.05
C ASP A 105 -14.31 -27.86 -9.77
N VAL A 106 -13.63 -26.71 -9.87
CA VAL A 106 -13.10 -26.01 -8.68
C VAL A 106 -14.23 -25.54 -7.77
N ILE A 107 -15.31 -24.98 -8.33
CA ILE A 107 -16.51 -24.60 -7.56
C ILE A 107 -17.12 -25.82 -6.86
N SER A 108 -17.34 -26.91 -7.60
CA SER A 108 -17.94 -28.14 -7.06
C SER A 108 -17.07 -28.78 -5.97
N ASN A 109 -15.75 -28.83 -6.18
CA ASN A 109 -14.80 -29.38 -5.20
C ASN A 109 -14.68 -28.49 -3.96
N SER A 110 -14.68 -27.16 -4.12
CA SER A 110 -14.70 -26.21 -3.00
C SER A 110 -15.97 -26.38 -2.16
N LYS A 111 -17.14 -26.49 -2.79
CA LYS A 111 -18.40 -26.78 -2.10
C LYS A 111 -18.35 -28.13 -1.37
N LYS A 112 -17.86 -29.18 -2.04
CA LYS A 112 -17.71 -30.51 -1.44
C LYS A 112 -16.84 -30.45 -0.18
N TRP A 113 -15.70 -29.79 -0.26
CA TRP A 113 -14.80 -29.58 0.87
C TRP A 113 -15.50 -28.83 2.02
N ILE A 114 -16.27 -27.78 1.72
CA ILE A 114 -17.05 -27.05 2.73
C ILE A 114 -18.02 -27.99 3.45
N PHE A 115 -18.76 -28.84 2.74
CA PHE A 115 -19.68 -29.80 3.39
C PHE A 115 -18.96 -30.87 4.21
N GLU A 116 -17.77 -31.32 3.77
CA GLU A 116 -16.99 -32.34 4.46
C GLU A 116 -16.28 -31.80 5.71
N LYS A 117 -15.81 -30.56 5.68
CA LYS A 117 -15.01 -29.96 6.75
C LYS A 117 -15.78 -29.02 7.65
N CYS A 118 -16.83 -28.35 7.16
CA CYS A 118 -17.64 -27.40 7.91
C CYS A 118 -18.98 -28.04 8.34
N THR A 119 -18.88 -29.04 9.21
CA THR A 119 -20.02 -29.88 9.65
C THR A 119 -20.86 -29.26 10.76
N THR A 120 -20.33 -28.25 11.46
CA THR A 120 -21.01 -27.52 12.54
C THR A 120 -21.28 -26.08 12.14
N ASP A 121 -22.21 -25.43 12.83
CA ASP A 121 -22.54 -24.02 12.57
C ASP A 121 -21.37 -23.07 12.85
N ARG A 122 -20.53 -23.38 13.85
CA ARG A 122 -19.31 -22.61 14.11
C ARG A 122 -18.32 -22.68 12.95
N LEU A 123 -18.11 -23.87 12.39
CA LEU A 123 -17.23 -24.06 11.24
C LEU A 123 -17.79 -23.38 9.98
N ARG A 124 -19.11 -23.44 9.77
CA ARG A 124 -19.78 -22.76 8.64
C ARG A 124 -19.71 -21.24 8.76
N GLU A 125 -19.86 -20.71 9.96
CA GLU A 125 -19.70 -19.27 10.21
C GLU A 125 -18.25 -18.86 9.92
N ALA A 126 -17.26 -19.60 10.46
CA ALA A 126 -15.85 -19.34 10.24
C ALA A 126 -15.48 -19.34 8.74
N ILE A 127 -15.97 -20.31 7.96
CA ILE A 127 -15.68 -20.35 6.52
C ILE A 127 -16.37 -19.23 5.74
N LEU A 128 -17.55 -18.77 6.16
CA LEU A 128 -18.20 -17.61 5.54
C LEU A 128 -17.46 -16.31 5.84
N MET A 129 -16.96 -16.15 7.07
CA MET A 129 -16.09 -15.04 7.44
C MET A 129 -14.78 -15.07 6.63
N TYR A 130 -14.18 -16.24 6.45
CA TYR A 130 -13.00 -16.43 5.62
C TYR A 130 -13.26 -16.05 4.14
N LEU A 131 -14.35 -16.54 3.54
CA LEU A 131 -14.72 -16.19 2.16
C LEU A 131 -14.95 -14.67 1.99
N LEU A 132 -15.61 -14.04 2.97
CA LEU A 132 -15.80 -12.60 2.98
C LEU A 132 -14.46 -11.84 3.08
N TYR A 133 -13.54 -12.31 3.93
CA TYR A 133 -12.18 -11.78 3.99
C TYR A 133 -11.47 -11.88 2.64
N ARG A 134 -11.52 -13.03 1.97
CA ARG A 134 -10.93 -13.24 0.64
C ARG A 134 -11.48 -12.26 -0.41
N VAL A 135 -12.76 -11.92 -0.34
CA VAL A 135 -13.40 -10.94 -1.24
C VAL A 135 -12.97 -9.48 -0.92
N LYS A 136 -12.56 -9.21 0.32
CA LYS A 136 -12.11 -7.88 0.78
C LYS A 136 -10.63 -7.61 0.49
N GLU A 137 -9.83 -8.64 0.23
CA GLU A 137 -8.40 -8.50 -0.04
C GLU A 137 -8.14 -7.47 -1.16
N PRO A 138 -7.16 -6.56 -1.02
CA PRO A 138 -6.83 -5.57 -2.05
C PRO A 138 -6.49 -6.20 -3.42
N ARG A 139 -5.90 -7.40 -3.40
CA ARG A 139 -5.53 -8.19 -4.59
C ARG A 139 -6.71 -8.91 -5.26
N ALA A 140 -7.89 -8.95 -4.64
CA ALA A 140 -9.04 -9.67 -5.16
C ALA A 140 -9.61 -8.95 -6.41
N THR A 141 -9.51 -9.60 -7.56
CA THR A 141 -10.08 -9.10 -8.83
C THR A 141 -11.60 -9.17 -8.83
N GLU A 142 -12.27 -8.35 -9.64
CA GLU A 142 -13.74 -8.42 -9.78
C GLU A 142 -14.22 -9.80 -10.26
N GLN A 143 -13.44 -10.47 -11.11
CA GLN A 143 -13.71 -11.84 -11.57
C GLN A 143 -13.58 -12.84 -10.42
N PHE A 144 -12.53 -12.76 -9.61
CA PHE A 144 -12.37 -13.64 -8.44
C PHE A 144 -13.55 -13.49 -7.48
N LYS A 145 -13.94 -12.24 -7.15
CA LYS A 145 -15.08 -11.95 -6.27
C LYS A 145 -16.39 -12.52 -6.82
N LEU A 146 -16.62 -12.38 -8.13
CA LEU A 146 -17.76 -13.00 -8.81
C LEU A 146 -17.72 -14.54 -8.72
N HIS A 147 -16.55 -15.16 -8.87
CA HIS A 147 -16.43 -16.62 -8.75
C HIS A 147 -16.68 -17.12 -7.31
N ILE A 148 -16.33 -16.33 -6.29
CA ILE A 148 -16.77 -16.62 -4.91
C ILE A 148 -18.29 -16.58 -4.80
N LEU A 149 -18.98 -15.63 -5.44
CA LEU A 149 -20.45 -15.61 -5.47
C LEU A 149 -21.04 -16.82 -6.20
N TYR A 150 -20.35 -17.37 -7.21
CA TYR A 150 -20.78 -18.62 -7.84
C TYR A 150 -20.66 -19.83 -6.90
N LEU A 151 -19.62 -19.87 -6.06
CA LEU A 151 -19.50 -20.88 -5.01
C LEU A 151 -20.65 -20.76 -4.00
N ILE A 152 -20.95 -19.54 -3.56
CA ILE A 152 -22.09 -19.27 -2.66
C ILE A 152 -23.41 -19.67 -3.32
N ASN A 153 -23.59 -19.38 -4.61
CA ASN A 153 -24.78 -19.78 -5.36
C ASN A 153 -24.94 -21.32 -5.41
N ASP A 154 -23.87 -22.06 -5.71
CA ASP A 154 -23.91 -23.53 -5.76
C ASP A 154 -24.16 -24.14 -4.37
N TRP A 155 -23.61 -23.52 -3.32
CA TRP A 155 -23.90 -23.89 -1.94
C TRP A 155 -25.36 -23.61 -1.55
N ALA A 156 -25.88 -22.42 -1.86
CA ALA A 156 -27.26 -22.04 -1.59
C ALA A 156 -28.25 -22.93 -2.36
N HIS A 157 -27.97 -23.22 -3.64
CA HIS A 157 -28.76 -24.13 -4.46
C HIS A 157 -28.84 -25.54 -3.84
N HIS A 158 -27.71 -26.07 -3.36
CA HIS A 158 -27.68 -27.35 -2.67
C HIS A 158 -28.55 -27.32 -1.40
N CYS A 159 -28.40 -26.28 -0.59
CA CYS A 159 -29.18 -26.12 0.64
C CYS A 159 -30.68 -26.04 0.35
N GLN A 160 -31.09 -25.28 -0.67
CA GLN A 160 -32.47 -25.18 -1.11
C GLN A 160 -33.02 -26.55 -1.55
N ARG A 161 -32.29 -27.27 -2.41
CA ARG A 161 -32.72 -28.58 -2.91
C ARG A 161 -32.83 -29.64 -1.83
N LYS A 162 -31.95 -29.57 -0.82
CA LYS A 162 -31.90 -30.53 0.29
C LYS A 162 -32.69 -30.06 1.52
N LYS A 163 -33.36 -28.91 1.46
CA LYS A 163 -34.12 -28.30 2.56
C LYS A 163 -33.27 -28.08 3.83
N LEU A 164 -32.03 -27.61 3.64
CA LEU A 164 -31.10 -27.26 4.71
C LEU A 164 -31.31 -25.81 5.13
N ASP A 165 -32.49 -25.51 5.69
CA ASP A 165 -32.94 -24.14 5.94
C ASP A 165 -32.06 -23.36 6.91
N ALA A 166 -31.53 -24.01 7.96
CA ALA A 166 -30.62 -23.38 8.91
C ALA A 166 -29.32 -22.88 8.24
N ILE A 167 -28.72 -23.69 7.37
CA ILE A 167 -27.49 -23.32 6.63
C ILE A 167 -27.83 -22.18 5.65
N ARG A 168 -28.98 -22.25 4.99
CA ARG A 168 -29.44 -21.22 4.06
C ARG A 168 -29.68 -19.87 4.75
N GLN A 169 -30.26 -19.89 5.95
CA GLN A 169 -30.43 -18.69 6.78
C GLN A 169 -29.07 -18.10 7.18
N MET A 170 -28.09 -18.95 7.50
CA MET A 170 -26.72 -18.50 7.77
C MET A 170 -26.10 -17.81 6.54
N LEU A 171 -26.23 -18.41 5.34
CA LEU A 171 -25.77 -17.80 4.08
C LEU A 171 -26.44 -16.42 3.85
N SER A 172 -27.74 -16.29 4.14
CA SER A 172 -28.52 -15.05 4.01
C SER A 172 -27.88 -13.86 4.75
N ARG A 173 -27.15 -14.11 5.84
CA ARG A 173 -26.47 -13.05 6.62
C ARG A 173 -25.21 -12.49 5.95
N TYR A 174 -24.55 -13.29 5.11
CA TYR A 174 -23.26 -12.96 4.51
C TYR A 174 -23.37 -12.54 3.03
N VAL A 175 -24.36 -13.08 2.33
CA VAL A 175 -24.60 -12.82 0.89
C VAL A 175 -24.69 -11.32 0.57
N PRO A 176 -25.40 -10.47 1.35
CA PRO A 176 -25.43 -9.04 1.06
C PRO A 176 -24.06 -8.39 1.06
N GLN A 177 -23.20 -8.68 2.04
CA GLN A 177 -21.87 -8.09 2.11
C GLN A 177 -20.96 -8.64 1.00
N LEU A 178 -20.98 -9.94 0.75
CA LEU A 178 -20.22 -10.55 -0.36
C LEU A 178 -20.60 -9.91 -1.70
N TYR A 179 -21.90 -9.69 -1.92
CA TYR A 179 -22.41 -9.02 -3.12
C TYR A 179 -21.96 -7.56 -3.18
N ALA A 180 -22.14 -6.78 -2.11
CA ALA A 180 -21.78 -5.37 -2.08
C ALA A 180 -20.29 -5.12 -2.36
N PHE A 181 -19.40 -5.94 -1.78
CA PHE A 181 -17.96 -5.86 -2.05
C PHE A 181 -17.57 -6.25 -3.47
N THR A 182 -18.37 -7.10 -4.11
CA THR A 182 -18.17 -7.44 -5.51
C THR A 182 -18.66 -6.28 -6.38
N ALA A 183 -19.91 -5.85 -6.19
CA ALA A 183 -20.59 -4.81 -6.96
C ALA A 183 -19.87 -3.45 -6.93
N GLN A 184 -19.35 -3.03 -5.77
CA GLN A 184 -18.68 -1.73 -5.61
C GLN A 184 -17.44 -1.57 -6.50
N GLY A 185 -16.76 -2.67 -6.81
CA GLY A 185 -15.49 -2.66 -7.55
C GLY A 185 -15.66 -2.96 -9.05
N VAL A 186 -16.88 -3.17 -9.53
CA VAL A 186 -17.11 -3.60 -10.90
C VAL A 186 -16.81 -2.49 -11.89
N LYS A 187 -15.94 -2.77 -12.85
CA LYS A 187 -15.64 -1.89 -14.00
C LYS A 187 -16.20 -2.48 -15.29
N GLU A 188 -16.22 -3.79 -15.39
CA GLU A 188 -16.69 -4.51 -16.57
C GLU A 188 -18.21 -4.67 -16.58
N ALA A 189 -18.89 -4.12 -17.59
CA ALA A 189 -20.35 -4.23 -17.73
C ALA A 189 -20.85 -5.68 -17.72
N ILE A 190 -20.09 -6.60 -18.31
CA ILE A 190 -20.43 -8.04 -18.32
C ILE A 190 -20.44 -8.66 -16.92
N VAL A 191 -19.58 -8.19 -16.00
CA VAL A 191 -19.57 -8.63 -14.61
C VAL A 191 -20.84 -8.13 -13.92
N ASN A 192 -21.22 -6.87 -14.16
CA ASN A 192 -22.45 -6.31 -13.60
C ASN A 192 -23.70 -7.07 -14.08
N GLU A 193 -23.80 -7.39 -15.36
CA GLU A 193 -24.90 -8.21 -15.89
C GLU A 193 -24.99 -9.61 -15.23
N LYS A 194 -23.84 -10.23 -14.92
CA LYS A 194 -23.79 -11.52 -14.24
C LYS A 194 -24.24 -11.41 -12.78
N LEU A 195 -23.92 -10.32 -12.11
CA LEU A 195 -24.39 -10.03 -10.75
C LEU A 195 -25.91 -9.84 -10.69
N GLU A 196 -26.49 -9.07 -11.62
CA GLU A 196 -27.94 -8.88 -11.71
C GLU A 196 -28.66 -10.21 -11.99
N LYS A 197 -28.10 -11.04 -12.90
CA LYS A 197 -28.63 -12.39 -13.16
C LYS A 197 -28.58 -13.28 -11.90
N LEU A 198 -27.53 -13.18 -11.08
CA LEU A 198 -27.46 -13.93 -9.82
C LEU A 198 -28.58 -13.54 -8.85
N ILE A 199 -28.85 -12.23 -8.69
CA ILE A 199 -29.98 -11.77 -7.87
C ILE A 199 -31.30 -12.35 -8.40
N GLY A 200 -31.53 -12.26 -9.72
CA GLY A 200 -32.74 -12.80 -10.35
C GLY A 200 -32.92 -14.31 -10.13
N VAL A 201 -31.83 -15.08 -10.21
CA VAL A 201 -31.84 -16.53 -9.88
C VAL A 201 -32.18 -16.75 -8.42
N TRP A 202 -31.54 -16.02 -7.50
CA TRP A 202 -31.79 -16.17 -6.07
C TRP A 202 -33.23 -15.84 -5.71
N GLU A 203 -33.78 -14.74 -6.23
CA GLU A 203 -35.16 -14.30 -6.00
C GLU A 203 -36.17 -15.27 -6.62
N GLY A 204 -35.97 -15.66 -7.88
CA GLY A 204 -36.85 -16.59 -8.59
C GLY A 204 -36.95 -17.96 -7.93
N HIS A 205 -35.84 -18.47 -7.38
CA HIS A 205 -35.82 -19.74 -6.66
C HIS A 205 -36.04 -19.62 -5.15
N LYS A 206 -36.26 -18.40 -4.63
CA LYS A 206 -36.48 -18.10 -3.21
C LYS A 206 -35.39 -18.69 -2.32
N TYR A 207 -34.12 -18.46 -2.68
CA TYR A 207 -32.99 -18.94 -1.89
C TYR A 207 -32.88 -18.23 -0.55
N PHE A 208 -33.12 -16.92 -0.51
CA PHE A 208 -32.98 -16.10 0.70
C PHE A 208 -34.29 -15.45 1.10
N ASP A 209 -34.29 -14.77 2.25
CA ASP A 209 -35.45 -14.05 2.77
C ASP A 209 -35.56 -12.62 2.22
N ASP A 210 -36.72 -11.98 2.44
CA ASP A 210 -36.98 -10.60 2.01
C ASP A 210 -36.00 -9.57 2.62
N GLY A 211 -35.48 -9.83 3.82
CA GLY A 211 -34.50 -8.97 4.47
C GLY A 211 -33.17 -8.96 3.72
N CYS A 212 -32.75 -10.12 3.22
CA CYS A 212 -31.58 -10.25 2.35
C CYS A 212 -31.78 -9.50 1.02
N TYR A 213 -32.91 -9.71 0.33
CA TYR A 213 -33.17 -9.03 -0.94
C TYR A 213 -33.29 -7.51 -0.81
N LYS A 214 -33.85 -7.00 0.31
CA LYS A 214 -33.86 -5.55 0.59
C LYS A 214 -32.44 -4.96 0.65
N GLN A 215 -31.49 -5.68 1.23
CA GLN A 215 -30.09 -5.25 1.28
C GLN A 215 -29.41 -5.37 -0.09
N LEU A 216 -29.67 -6.46 -0.83
CA LEU A 216 -29.12 -6.68 -2.18
C LEU A 216 -29.54 -5.61 -3.20
N ARG A 217 -30.69 -4.94 -3.00
CA ARG A 217 -31.14 -3.81 -3.81
C ARG A 217 -30.36 -2.51 -3.55
N ASN A 218 -29.66 -2.40 -2.42
CA ASN A 218 -28.87 -1.22 -2.06
C ASN A 218 -27.43 -1.60 -1.64
N PRO A 219 -26.65 -2.20 -2.55
CA PRO A 219 -25.30 -2.68 -2.24
C PRO A 219 -24.34 -1.53 -1.86
N LEU A 220 -24.50 -0.36 -2.48
CA LEU A 220 -23.69 0.82 -2.18
C LEU A 220 -23.83 1.27 -0.73
N LEU A 221 -25.07 1.32 -0.22
CA LEU A 221 -25.34 1.70 1.17
C LEU A 221 -24.68 0.72 2.14
N LEU A 222 -24.77 -0.59 1.84
CA LEU A 222 -24.14 -1.61 2.68
C LEU A 222 -22.61 -1.47 2.71
N TYR A 223 -22.01 -1.21 1.56
CA TYR A 223 -20.57 -0.97 1.46
C TYR A 223 -20.15 0.30 2.22
N GLN A 224 -20.89 1.40 2.07
CA GLN A 224 -20.63 2.65 2.79
C GLN A 224 -20.74 2.48 4.30
N ASN A 225 -21.77 1.78 4.79
CA ASN A 225 -21.93 1.49 6.21
C ASN A 225 -20.74 0.67 6.74
N TRP A 226 -20.29 -0.34 6.00
CA TRP A 226 -19.10 -1.09 6.37
C TRP A 226 -17.84 -0.21 6.39
N LYS A 227 -17.64 0.66 5.38
CA LYS A 227 -16.48 1.55 5.30
C LYS A 227 -16.45 2.53 6.47
N ASN A 228 -17.61 3.08 6.84
CA ASN A 228 -17.74 3.98 8.00
C ASN A 228 -17.45 3.25 9.31
N ALA A 229 -17.94 2.01 9.46
CA ALA A 229 -17.65 1.19 10.63
C ALA A 229 -16.14 0.86 10.75
N GLN A 230 -15.50 0.50 9.64
CA GLN A 230 -14.06 0.28 9.60
C GLN A 230 -13.29 1.56 9.96
N GLN A 231 -13.69 2.72 9.40
CA GLN A 231 -13.04 3.99 9.73
C GLN A 231 -13.14 4.31 11.22
N ALA A 232 -14.29 4.04 11.85
CA ALA A 232 -14.47 4.21 13.28
C ALA A 232 -13.60 3.24 14.10
N GLU A 233 -13.54 1.96 13.71
CA GLU A 233 -12.73 0.92 14.35
C GLU A 233 -11.23 1.27 14.35
N TYR A 234 -10.72 1.80 13.23
CA TYR A 234 -9.31 2.11 13.07
C TYR A 234 -8.95 3.59 13.30
N ALA A 235 -9.90 4.42 13.75
CA ALA A 235 -9.68 5.86 13.99
C ALA A 235 -8.53 6.13 14.97
N LYS A 236 -8.46 5.37 16.06
CA LYS A 236 -7.38 5.47 17.05
C LYS A 236 -6.02 5.15 16.42
N LYS A 237 -5.95 4.06 15.65
CA LYS A 237 -4.70 3.64 14.99
C LYS A 237 -4.24 4.66 13.95
N ALA A 238 -5.17 5.24 13.20
CA ALA A 238 -4.88 6.32 12.25
C ALA A 238 -4.29 7.56 12.95
N ALA A 239 -4.85 7.94 14.10
CA ALA A 239 -4.33 9.05 14.90
C ALA A 239 -2.93 8.78 15.46
N GLU A 240 -2.66 7.55 15.92
CA GLU A 240 -1.34 7.12 16.39
C GLU A 240 -0.28 7.20 15.27
N ILE A 241 -0.59 6.66 14.09
CA ILE A 241 0.30 6.73 12.92
C ILE A 241 0.58 8.18 12.54
N HIS A 242 -0.46 9.02 12.48
CA HIS A 242 -0.30 10.45 12.16
C HIS A 242 0.59 11.17 13.17
N ALA A 243 0.38 10.93 14.47
CA ALA A 243 1.21 11.53 15.51
C ALA A 243 2.67 11.09 15.39
N GLN A 244 2.93 9.83 15.04
CA GLN A 244 4.29 9.32 14.82
C GLN A 244 4.97 9.96 13.60
N LEU A 245 4.25 10.11 12.48
CA LEU A 245 4.76 10.80 11.29
C LEU A 245 5.08 12.27 11.57
N LEU A 246 4.20 12.97 12.30
CA LEU A 246 4.46 14.35 12.72
C LEU A 246 5.67 14.45 13.66
N ALA A 247 5.87 13.49 14.55
CA ALA A 247 7.06 13.47 15.41
C ALA A 247 8.35 13.29 14.58
N THR A 248 8.34 12.41 13.58
CA THR A 248 9.45 12.25 12.65
C THR A 248 9.71 13.53 11.85
N TYR A 249 8.66 14.16 11.33
CA TYR A 249 8.75 15.44 10.61
C TYR A 249 9.39 16.54 11.46
N LYS A 250 8.99 16.68 12.74
CA LYS A 250 9.61 17.63 13.67
C LYS A 250 11.11 17.41 13.84
N GLY A 251 11.57 16.15 13.79
CA GLY A 251 12.99 15.83 13.77
C GLY A 251 13.70 16.36 12.52
N TYR A 252 13.09 16.19 11.33
CA TYR A 252 13.62 16.75 10.08
C TYR A 252 13.62 18.28 10.08
N GLU A 253 12.59 18.90 10.64
CA GLU A 253 12.51 20.35 10.78
C GLU A 253 13.65 20.88 11.64
N GLN A 254 13.94 20.25 12.79
CA GLN A 254 15.07 20.62 13.62
C GLN A 254 16.41 20.46 12.89
N GLN A 255 16.62 19.33 12.20
CA GLN A 255 17.84 19.10 11.41
C GLN A 255 18.02 20.15 10.32
N HIS A 256 16.94 20.54 9.63
CA HIS A 256 16.97 21.61 8.65
C HIS A 256 17.36 22.96 9.28
N GLN A 257 16.79 23.30 10.44
CA GLN A 257 17.13 24.55 11.14
C GLN A 257 18.61 24.62 11.52
N GLU A 258 19.16 23.54 12.07
CA GLU A 258 20.58 23.42 12.42
C GLU A 258 21.48 23.52 11.17
N PHE A 259 21.12 22.82 10.10
CA PHE A 259 21.81 22.86 8.81
C PHE A 259 21.80 24.27 8.19
N ALA A 260 20.63 24.90 8.13
CA ALA A 260 20.49 26.25 7.56
C ALA A 260 21.27 27.29 8.36
N LEU A 261 21.28 27.18 9.70
CA LEU A 261 22.10 28.02 10.57
C LEU A 261 23.60 27.86 10.28
N HIS A 262 24.05 26.61 10.11
CA HIS A 262 25.44 26.32 9.76
C HIS A 262 25.82 26.96 8.41
N CYS A 263 25.03 26.73 7.36
CA CYS A 263 25.27 27.31 6.04
C CYS A 263 25.27 28.84 6.07
N ARG A 264 24.33 29.48 6.78
CA ARG A 264 24.28 30.94 6.94
C ARG A 264 25.51 31.49 7.67
N THR A 265 26.02 30.77 8.66
CA THR A 265 27.25 31.15 9.37
C THR A 265 28.46 31.11 8.44
N GLN A 266 28.58 30.08 7.59
CA GLN A 266 29.65 30.00 6.58
C GLN A 266 29.56 31.11 5.54
N ILE A 267 28.34 31.43 5.08
CA ILE A 267 28.11 32.57 4.17
C ILE A 267 28.60 33.87 4.81
N ALA A 268 28.26 34.12 6.09
CA ALA A 268 28.66 35.34 6.79
C ALA A 268 30.18 35.47 6.96
N LEU A 269 30.90 34.34 7.12
CA LEU A 269 32.37 34.33 7.17
C LEU A 269 33.01 34.63 5.82
N LEU A 270 32.43 34.15 4.71
CA LEU A 270 32.91 34.41 3.35
C LEU A 270 32.66 35.85 2.87
N GLN A 271 31.80 36.59 3.57
CA GLN A 271 31.45 37.99 3.27
C GLN A 271 32.30 39.02 4.04
N GLN A 272 33.13 38.57 4.99
CA GLN A 272 34.08 39.40 5.75
C GLN A 272 35.44 39.47 5.05
#